data_AF-A0A4S4CAE0-F1
#
_entry.id   AF-A0A4S4CAE0-F1
#
_cell.length_a   1.000
_cell.length_b   1.000
_cell.length_c   1.000
_cell.angle_alpha   90.00
_cell.angle_beta   90.00
_cell.angle_gamma   90.00
#
_symmetry.space_group_name_H-M   'P 1'
#
loop_
_entity.id
_entity.type
_entity.pdbx_description
1 polymer ?
#
loop_
_entity_poly.entity_id
_entity_poly.type
_entity_poly.pdbx_seq_one_letter_code
_entity_poly.pdbx_strand_id
1 'polypeptide(L)'
;MTSWWRPLLVLSCSGALAGSAMAPMQPDPALTPGDVLTTDAAVICKPGYTKTVRNVPQALKEQVYREYGVHSRAPGEYEVDHLISLELGGSNSLRNLWPQSYLTEPLNAHVKDALENRLHDLACAGKLSFPEAQQAIASNWEEAYVKYVGPLPGGAKPGRHPNQPVIPPTHVPTLPPGATPDTEHPTLNVPILPGLPVAAPPLPADPSFAPDSEPDMVPPSAEPAESAPVSTEPTPPDAQGGCPALAPVKVSRTGIYHLPLGDANYAATRAVACFPDGPSAEAAGYRGAR
;
A
#
# COMPACT_ATOMS: atom_id res chain seq x y z
N MET A 1 67.49 -32.77 8.33
CA MET A 1 66.07 -33.18 8.31
C MET A 1 65.21 -31.95 8.56
N THR A 2 64.86 -31.23 7.51
CA THR A 2 64.07 -29.98 7.58
C THR A 2 62.60 -30.31 7.34
N SER A 3 61.77 -30.28 8.38
CA SER A 3 60.31 -30.44 8.27
C SER A 3 59.68 -29.05 8.14
N TRP A 4 59.08 -28.77 6.99
CA TRP A 4 58.29 -27.56 6.73
C TRP A 4 56.82 -27.97 6.79
N TRP A 5 56.11 -27.57 7.84
CA TRP A 5 54.64 -27.61 7.87
C TRP A 5 54.11 -26.22 7.58
N ARG A 6 53.48 -26.06 6.42
CA ARG A 6 52.65 -24.88 6.10
C ARG A 6 51.21 -25.24 6.47
N PRO A 7 50.56 -24.55 7.43
CA PRO A 7 49.13 -24.74 7.65
C PRO A 7 48.37 -24.13 6.47
N LEU A 8 47.45 -24.91 5.89
CA LEU A 8 46.45 -24.41 4.95
C LEU A 8 45.52 -23.46 5.71
N LEU A 9 45.53 -22.19 5.32
CA LEU A 9 44.55 -21.21 5.76
C LEU A 9 43.23 -21.54 5.03
N VAL A 10 42.31 -22.20 5.74
CA VAL A 10 40.95 -22.43 5.26
C VAL A 10 40.20 -21.10 5.37
N LEU A 11 40.11 -20.39 4.25
CA LEU A 11 39.28 -19.19 4.13
C LEU A 11 37.81 -19.65 4.16
N SER A 12 37.22 -19.66 5.36
CA SER A 12 35.79 -19.90 5.52
C SER A 12 35.04 -18.70 4.98
N CYS A 13 34.46 -18.86 3.78
CA CYS A 13 33.57 -17.88 3.19
C CYS A 13 32.24 -17.96 3.95
N SER A 14 32.08 -17.16 5.01
CA SER A 14 30.79 -16.96 5.65
C SER A 14 29.88 -16.21 4.68
N GLY A 15 29.14 -16.97 3.86
CA GLY A 15 28.03 -16.43 3.10
C GLY A 15 26.96 -15.93 4.08
N ALA A 16 26.84 -14.62 4.21
CA ALA A 16 25.66 -14.03 4.81
C ALA A 16 24.49 -14.34 3.87
N LEU A 17 23.66 -15.32 4.24
CA LEU A 17 22.31 -15.42 3.70
C LEU A 17 21.61 -14.12 4.11
N ALA A 18 21.47 -13.18 3.17
CA ALA A 18 20.51 -12.12 3.30
C ALA A 18 19.14 -12.80 3.37
N GLY A 19 18.68 -13.05 4.60
CA GLY A 19 17.33 -13.53 4.83
C GLY A 19 16.38 -12.52 4.20
N SER A 20 15.49 -12.98 3.31
CA SER A 20 14.30 -12.24 2.95
C SER A 20 13.67 -11.82 4.27
N ALA A 21 13.73 -10.53 4.60
CA ALA A 21 12.99 -10.01 5.73
C ALA A 21 11.52 -10.27 5.39
N MET A 22 10.94 -11.32 5.98
CA MET A 22 9.50 -11.50 5.99
C MET A 22 8.95 -10.22 6.61
N ALA A 23 8.34 -9.38 5.77
CA ALA A 23 7.80 -8.10 6.20
C ALA A 23 6.90 -8.33 7.43
N PRO A 24 6.86 -7.37 8.37
CA PRO A 24 6.11 -7.55 9.60
C PRO A 24 4.64 -7.87 9.28
N MET A 25 4.03 -8.79 10.03
CA MET A 25 2.59 -9.09 9.98
C MET A 25 1.72 -7.85 10.17
N GLN A 26 2.29 -6.81 10.79
CA GLN A 26 1.63 -5.57 11.12
C GLN A 26 2.32 -4.38 10.46
N PRO A 27 1.58 -3.34 10.08
CA PRO A 27 2.18 -2.09 9.62
C PRO A 27 3.07 -1.50 10.72
N ASP A 28 4.27 -1.05 10.35
CA ASP A 28 5.10 -0.22 11.22
C ASP A 28 4.39 1.12 11.50
N PRO A 29 4.04 1.45 12.76
CA PRO A 29 3.36 2.69 13.09
C PRO A 29 4.15 3.97 12.79
N ALA A 30 5.48 3.88 12.67
CA ALA A 30 6.30 5.02 12.28
C ALA A 30 6.16 5.35 10.79
N LEU A 31 5.95 4.34 9.95
CA LEU A 31 5.76 4.49 8.51
C LEU A 31 4.28 4.68 8.16
N THR A 32 3.40 3.89 8.79
CA THR A 32 1.96 3.83 8.51
C THR A 32 1.16 4.07 9.79
N PRO A 33 1.07 5.31 10.28
CA PRO A 33 0.27 5.66 11.46
C PRO A 33 -1.24 5.63 11.23
N GLY A 34 -1.71 5.60 9.98
CA GLY A 34 -3.14 5.57 9.63
C GLY A 34 -3.73 6.95 9.31
N ASP A 35 -3.30 7.55 8.20
CA ASP A 35 -3.86 8.82 7.74
C ASP A 35 -5.31 8.66 7.21
N VAL A 36 -6.22 9.50 7.72
CA VAL A 36 -7.65 9.55 7.36
C VAL A 36 -7.93 10.61 6.30
N LEU A 37 -8.75 10.28 5.30
CA LEU A 37 -9.26 11.24 4.32
C LEU A 37 -10.56 11.92 4.78
N THR A 38 -11.48 11.17 5.38
CA THR A 38 -12.75 11.70 5.89
C THR A 38 -13.35 10.80 6.98
N THR A 39 -14.22 11.38 7.80
CA THR A 39 -15.07 10.68 8.78
C THR A 39 -16.56 10.84 8.47
N ASP A 40 -16.89 11.48 7.34
CA ASP A 40 -18.26 11.78 6.96
C ASP A 40 -19.00 10.52 6.48
N ALA A 41 -19.92 10.03 7.31
CA ALA A 41 -20.74 8.86 7.02
C ALA A 41 -21.60 9.04 5.76
N ALA A 42 -22.05 10.26 5.44
CA ALA A 42 -22.87 10.52 4.26
C ALA A 42 -22.06 10.34 2.96
N VAL A 43 -20.74 10.50 3.04
CA VAL A 43 -19.81 10.24 1.93
C VAL A 43 -19.41 8.77 1.90
N ILE A 44 -18.92 8.24 3.03
CA ILE A 44 -18.31 6.89 3.09
C ILE A 44 -19.33 5.79 2.79
N CYS A 45 -20.56 5.90 3.33
CA CYS A 45 -21.59 4.89 3.19
C CYS A 45 -22.34 4.96 1.85
N LYS A 46 -21.94 5.86 0.94
CA LYS A 46 -22.54 5.95 -0.38
C LYS A 46 -22.02 4.81 -1.27
N PRO A 47 -22.91 4.02 -1.91
CA PRO A 47 -22.48 2.95 -2.80
C PRO A 47 -21.48 3.43 -3.87
N GLY A 48 -20.32 2.78 -3.91
CA GLY A 48 -19.26 3.09 -4.88
C GLY A 48 -18.30 4.21 -4.46
N TYR A 49 -18.39 4.73 -3.24
CA TYR A 49 -17.44 5.72 -2.70
C TYR A 49 -15.99 5.31 -2.92
N THR A 50 -15.59 4.09 -2.53
CA THR A 50 -14.20 3.64 -2.65
C THR A 50 -13.70 3.66 -4.10
N LYS A 51 -14.57 3.46 -5.10
CA LYS A 51 -14.19 3.56 -6.52
C LYS A 51 -13.74 4.96 -6.93
N THR A 52 -14.21 6.01 -6.25
CA THR A 52 -13.84 7.39 -6.56
C THR A 52 -12.49 7.79 -5.96
N VAL A 53 -12.03 7.06 -4.93
CA VAL A 53 -10.81 7.38 -4.18
C VAL A 53 -9.73 6.30 -4.23
N ARG A 54 -9.95 5.15 -4.87
CA ARG A 54 -9.01 3.99 -4.83
C ARG A 54 -7.70 4.10 -5.62
N ASN A 55 -7.44 5.22 -6.30
CA ASN A 55 -6.27 5.32 -7.17
C ASN A 55 -4.98 5.53 -6.37
N VAL A 56 -4.15 4.48 -6.28
CA VAL A 56 -2.78 4.52 -5.74
C VAL A 56 -1.79 4.35 -6.90
N PRO A 57 -1.07 5.41 -7.32
CA PRO A 57 -0.13 5.33 -8.43
C PRO A 57 0.97 4.29 -8.22
N GLN A 58 1.42 3.65 -9.29
CA GLN A 58 2.47 2.62 -9.22
C GLN A 58 3.75 3.12 -8.54
N ALA A 59 4.18 4.35 -8.84
CA ALA A 59 5.35 4.97 -8.20
C ALA A 59 5.18 5.10 -6.67
N LEU A 60 3.95 5.32 -6.20
CA LEU A 60 3.64 5.38 -4.76
C LEU A 60 3.72 3.98 -4.14
N LYS A 61 3.20 2.96 -4.82
CA LYS A 61 3.32 1.57 -4.38
C LYS A 61 4.79 1.14 -4.25
N GLU A 62 5.61 1.48 -5.23
CA GLU A 62 7.05 1.21 -5.20
C GLU A 62 7.78 1.94 -4.08
N GLN A 63 7.35 3.16 -3.76
CA GLN A 63 7.85 3.88 -2.59
C GLN A 63 7.52 3.16 -1.28
N VAL A 64 6.27 2.70 -1.10
CA VAL A 64 5.86 1.93 0.08
C VAL A 64 6.75 0.69 0.26
N TYR A 65 6.93 -0.11 -0.80
CA TYR A 65 7.80 -1.28 -0.72
C TYR A 65 9.24 -0.93 -0.36
N ARG A 66 9.78 0.18 -0.90
CA ARG A 66 11.14 0.64 -0.57
C ARG A 66 11.27 1.08 0.89
N GLU A 67 10.29 1.79 1.44
CA GLU A 67 10.29 2.24 2.85
C GLU A 67 10.21 1.05 3.82
N TYR A 68 9.52 -0.02 3.43
CA TYR A 68 9.43 -1.27 4.19
C TYR A 68 10.56 -2.27 3.89
N GLY A 69 11.55 -1.93 3.07
CA GLY A 69 12.68 -2.81 2.75
C GLY A 69 12.32 -4.04 1.90
N VAL A 70 11.18 -4.02 1.21
CA VAL A 70 10.72 -5.09 0.32
C VAL A 70 11.32 -4.91 -1.07
N HIS A 71 12.54 -5.40 -1.24
CA HIS A 71 13.31 -5.25 -2.48
C HIS A 71 13.04 -6.33 -3.53
N SER A 72 12.50 -7.49 -3.11
CA SER A 72 12.12 -8.59 -3.99
C SER A 72 10.81 -9.18 -3.50
N ARG A 73 9.89 -9.45 -4.43
CA ARG A 73 8.60 -10.09 -4.17
C ARG A 73 8.11 -10.77 -5.44
N ALA A 74 7.48 -11.93 -5.33
CA ALA A 74 6.76 -12.55 -6.43
C ALA A 74 5.39 -11.88 -6.64
N PRO A 75 4.83 -11.94 -7.85
CA PRO A 75 3.45 -11.50 -8.09
C PRO A 75 2.49 -12.23 -7.14
N GLY A 76 1.60 -11.47 -6.49
CA GLY A 76 0.59 -12.01 -5.58
C GLY A 76 1.05 -12.26 -4.14
N GLU A 77 2.32 -12.00 -3.79
CA GLU A 77 2.75 -12.13 -2.39
C GLU A 77 2.26 -11.00 -1.49
N TYR A 78 2.21 -9.79 -2.05
CA TYR A 78 1.85 -8.57 -1.33
C TYR A 78 0.94 -7.68 -2.17
N GLU A 79 0.06 -6.96 -1.49
CA GLU A 79 -0.60 -5.77 -2.00
C GLU A 79 -0.14 -4.54 -1.21
N VAL A 80 -0.07 -3.38 -1.87
CA VAL A 80 0.04 -2.10 -1.14
C VAL A 80 -1.37 -1.72 -0.75
N ASP A 81 -1.64 -1.85 0.54
CA ASP A 81 -2.99 -1.70 1.08
C ASP A 81 -3.05 -0.67 2.20
N HIS A 82 -4.27 -0.25 2.53
CA HIS A 82 -4.54 0.78 3.51
C HIS A 82 -4.58 0.22 4.94
N LEU A 83 -3.94 0.86 5.91
CA LEU A 83 -4.14 0.49 7.33
C LEU A 83 -5.56 0.83 7.78
N ILE A 84 -5.99 2.07 7.54
CA ILE A 84 -7.39 2.46 7.60
C ILE A 84 -7.96 2.29 6.21
N SER A 85 -8.84 1.30 6.03
CA SER A 85 -9.51 1.03 4.75
C SER A 85 -10.16 2.28 4.14
N LEU A 86 -10.22 2.36 2.82
CA LEU A 86 -11.04 3.36 2.13
C LEU A 86 -12.52 3.22 2.50
N GLU A 87 -13.00 2.00 2.78
CA GLU A 87 -14.36 1.75 3.31
C GLU A 87 -14.57 2.38 4.71
N LEU A 88 -13.50 2.76 5.40
CA LEU A 88 -13.53 3.48 6.67
C LEU A 88 -13.11 4.95 6.52
N GLY A 89 -12.99 5.46 5.29
CA GLY A 89 -12.58 6.84 5.03
C GLY A 89 -11.08 7.09 5.12
N GLY A 90 -10.25 6.05 5.01
CA GLY A 90 -8.79 6.18 4.93
C GLY A 90 -8.31 6.95 3.71
N SER A 91 -7.04 7.37 3.73
CA SER A 91 -6.39 8.12 2.65
C SER A 91 -5.43 7.27 1.82
N ASN A 92 -5.10 7.70 0.60
CA ASN A 92 -4.00 7.13 -0.20
C ASN A 92 -2.61 7.70 0.19
N SER A 93 -2.48 8.31 1.36
CA SER A 93 -1.20 8.82 1.85
C SER A 93 -0.22 7.67 2.10
N LEU A 94 1.07 7.89 1.90
CA LEU A 94 2.12 6.93 2.32
C LEU A 94 1.95 6.51 3.78
N ARG A 95 1.51 7.45 4.62
CA ARG A 95 1.27 7.24 6.05
C ARG A 95 0.04 6.37 6.36
N ASN A 96 -0.67 5.91 5.35
CA ASN A 96 -1.76 4.94 5.47
C ASN A 96 -1.52 3.70 4.60
N LEU A 97 -0.41 3.60 3.87
CA LEU A 97 -0.15 2.51 2.92
C LEU A 97 1.01 1.63 3.38
N TRP A 98 0.82 0.30 3.32
CA TRP A 98 1.84 -0.66 3.73
C TRP A 98 1.81 -1.93 2.85
N PRO A 99 2.90 -2.71 2.77
CA PRO A 99 2.91 -4.00 2.09
C PRO A 99 2.15 -5.05 2.92
N GLN A 100 0.92 -5.34 2.54
CA GLN A 100 0.10 -6.36 3.17
C GLN A 100 0.30 -7.71 2.48
N SER A 101 0.66 -8.73 3.27
CA SER A 101 0.95 -10.08 2.78
C SER A 101 -0.32 -10.89 2.51
N TYR A 102 -0.33 -11.62 1.39
CA TYR A 102 -1.29 -12.69 1.12
C TYR A 102 -0.83 -14.06 1.65
N LEU A 103 0.46 -14.22 1.92
CA LEU A 103 1.06 -15.52 2.25
C LEU A 103 1.17 -15.79 3.75
N THR A 104 1.02 -14.76 4.58
CA THR A 104 1.24 -14.92 6.01
C THR A 104 0.05 -15.64 6.64
N GLU A 105 0.29 -16.84 7.14
CA GLU A 105 -0.74 -17.63 7.81
C GLU A 105 -0.54 -17.58 9.34
N PRO A 106 -1.62 -17.54 10.14
CA PRO A 106 -3.03 -17.55 9.72
C PRO A 106 -3.60 -16.15 9.43
N LEU A 107 -2.76 -15.11 9.44
CA LEU A 107 -3.15 -13.69 9.38
C LEU A 107 -2.62 -13.04 8.10
N ASN A 108 -3.49 -12.93 7.08
CA ASN A 108 -3.18 -12.37 5.76
C ASN A 108 -4.17 -11.25 5.37
N ALA A 109 -4.02 -10.72 4.14
CA ALA A 109 -4.93 -9.78 3.50
C ALA A 109 -6.41 -10.09 3.71
N HIS A 110 -6.83 -11.31 3.38
CA HIS A 110 -8.23 -11.72 3.46
C HIS A 110 -8.81 -11.68 4.88
N VAL A 111 -7.98 -11.94 5.89
CA VAL A 111 -8.41 -11.84 7.30
C VAL A 111 -8.65 -10.38 7.68
N LYS A 112 -7.79 -9.46 7.25
CA LYS A 112 -8.03 -8.03 7.49
C LYS A 112 -9.24 -7.53 6.70
N ASP A 113 -9.44 -7.95 5.45
CA ASP A 113 -10.62 -7.60 4.65
C ASP A 113 -11.93 -7.92 5.38
N ALA A 114 -11.99 -9.06 6.06
CA ALA A 114 -13.17 -9.44 6.85
C ALA A 114 -13.44 -8.47 8.01
N LEU A 115 -12.39 -7.97 8.67
CA LEU A 115 -12.51 -6.91 9.67
C LEU A 115 -12.96 -5.58 9.05
N GLU A 116 -12.37 -5.17 7.93
CA GLU A 116 -12.70 -3.90 7.28
C GLU A 116 -14.16 -3.83 6.88
N ASN A 117 -14.66 -4.89 6.22
CA ASN A 117 -16.06 -5.03 5.86
C ASN A 117 -16.96 -4.97 7.10
N ARG A 118 -16.57 -5.68 8.18
CA ARG A 118 -17.33 -5.67 9.44
C ARG A 118 -17.38 -4.28 10.08
N LEU A 119 -16.27 -3.55 10.10
CA LEU A 119 -16.22 -2.20 10.65
C LEU A 119 -17.05 -1.23 9.80
N HIS A 120 -16.99 -1.35 8.47
CA HIS A 120 -17.81 -0.55 7.56
C HIS A 120 -19.30 -0.78 7.81
N ASP A 121 -19.74 -2.05 7.88
CA ASP A 121 -21.14 -2.41 8.14
C ASP A 121 -21.63 -1.83 9.48
N LEU A 122 -20.81 -1.93 10.53
CA LEU A 122 -21.15 -1.38 11.84
C LEU A 122 -21.22 0.14 11.82
N ALA A 123 -20.28 0.80 11.14
CA ALA A 123 -20.22 2.25 11.04
C ALA A 123 -21.39 2.82 10.23
N CYS A 124 -21.68 2.23 9.07
CA CYS A 124 -22.78 2.65 8.21
C CYS A 124 -24.16 2.30 8.81
N ALA A 125 -24.24 1.31 9.69
CA ALA A 125 -25.44 1.05 10.49
C ALA A 125 -25.58 1.98 11.72
N GLY A 126 -24.63 2.89 11.96
CA GLY A 126 -24.63 3.77 13.13
C GLY A 126 -24.37 3.07 14.46
N LYS A 127 -23.88 1.83 14.44
CA LYS A 127 -23.55 1.02 15.65
C LYS A 127 -22.14 1.28 16.16
N LEU A 128 -21.31 1.91 15.34
CA LEU A 128 -19.93 2.29 15.60
C LEU A 128 -19.69 3.66 14.95
N SER A 129 -18.91 4.55 15.56
CA SER A 129 -18.54 5.80 14.88
C SER A 129 -17.35 5.57 13.94
N PHE A 130 -17.25 6.33 12.84
CA PHE A 130 -16.05 6.28 11.97
C PHE A 130 -14.75 6.54 12.73
N PRO A 131 -14.64 7.58 13.59
CA PRO A 131 -13.45 7.78 14.40
C PRO A 131 -13.10 6.57 15.30
N GLU A 132 -14.09 5.89 15.89
CA GLU A 132 -13.84 4.69 16.70
C GLU A 132 -13.36 3.51 15.85
N ALA A 133 -13.97 3.28 14.69
CA ALA A 133 -13.55 2.24 13.75
C ALA A 133 -12.12 2.46 13.24
N GLN A 134 -11.80 3.70 12.85
CA GLN A 134 -10.48 4.14 12.39
C GLN A 134 -9.43 3.96 13.48
N GLN A 135 -9.70 4.40 14.71
CA GLN A 135 -8.78 4.22 15.83
C GLN A 135 -8.57 2.73 16.13
N ALA A 136 -9.62 1.92 16.13
CA ALA A 136 -9.52 0.50 16.44
C ALA A 136 -8.61 -0.24 15.46
N ILE A 137 -8.83 -0.06 14.15
CA ILE A 137 -8.03 -0.74 13.11
C ILE A 137 -6.59 -0.23 13.07
N ALA A 138 -6.37 1.08 13.23
CA ALA A 138 -5.03 1.67 13.19
C ALA A 138 -4.18 1.33 14.42
N SER A 139 -4.80 1.14 15.59
CA SER A 139 -4.07 0.84 16.82
C SER A 139 -3.54 -0.59 16.85
N ASN A 140 -4.40 -1.54 16.51
CA ASN A 140 -4.09 -2.97 16.42
C ASN A 140 -5.25 -3.69 15.71
N TRP A 141 -5.12 -3.91 14.41
CA TRP A 141 -6.19 -4.53 13.62
C TRP A 141 -6.51 -5.95 14.10
N GLU A 142 -5.55 -6.68 14.69
CA GLU A 142 -5.79 -8.04 15.21
C GLU A 142 -6.67 -8.01 16.47
N GLU A 143 -6.47 -7.04 17.36
CA GLU A 143 -7.36 -6.81 18.52
C GLU A 143 -8.75 -6.34 18.08
N ALA A 144 -8.80 -5.46 17.07
CA ALA A 144 -10.07 -5.04 16.49
C ALA A 144 -10.83 -6.22 15.85
N TYR A 145 -10.13 -7.14 15.19
CA TYR A 145 -10.72 -8.39 14.70
C TYR A 145 -11.35 -9.19 15.83
N VAL A 146 -10.63 -9.42 16.92
CA VAL A 146 -11.15 -10.12 18.10
C VAL A 146 -12.40 -9.43 18.66
N LYS A 147 -12.40 -8.09 18.72
CA LYS A 147 -13.49 -7.30 19.27
C LYS A 147 -14.75 -7.31 18.40
N TYR A 148 -14.61 -7.13 17.09
CA TYR A 148 -15.75 -6.84 16.20
C TYR A 148 -16.17 -8.01 15.30
N VAL A 149 -15.27 -8.97 15.05
CA VAL A 149 -15.52 -10.17 14.23
C VAL A 149 -15.62 -11.41 15.12
N GLY A 150 -14.61 -11.67 15.95
CA GLY A 150 -14.54 -12.87 16.81
C GLY A 150 -13.12 -13.45 16.88
N PRO A 151 -12.94 -14.70 17.36
CA PRO A 151 -11.61 -15.30 17.50
C PRO A 151 -10.82 -15.29 16.18
N LEU A 152 -9.51 -15.00 16.26
CA LEU A 152 -8.64 -15.02 15.09
C LEU A 152 -8.53 -16.44 14.49
N PRO A 153 -8.33 -16.55 13.17
CA PRO A 153 -8.12 -17.83 12.50
C PRO A 153 -6.93 -18.61 13.08
N GLY A 154 -7.02 -19.95 13.02
CA GLY A 154 -5.95 -20.83 13.49
C GLY A 154 -5.63 -20.75 14.99
N GLY A 155 -6.46 -20.08 15.80
CA GLY A 155 -6.18 -19.84 17.21
C GLY A 155 -5.04 -18.84 17.44
N ALA A 156 -4.74 -17.99 16.45
CA ALA A 156 -3.80 -16.90 16.62
C ALA A 156 -4.20 -15.97 17.77
N LYS A 157 -3.20 -15.33 18.36
CA LYS A 157 -3.39 -14.30 19.38
C LYS A 157 -2.98 -12.96 18.80
N PRO A 158 -3.69 -11.88 19.13
CA PRO A 158 -3.27 -10.55 18.70
C PRO A 158 -1.81 -10.29 19.09
N GLY A 159 -1.04 -9.81 18.13
CA GLY A 159 0.32 -9.32 18.33
C GLY A 159 0.32 -8.20 19.35
N ARG A 160 1.33 -8.19 20.23
CA ARG A 160 1.59 -7.04 21.10
C ARG A 160 2.47 -6.05 20.34
N HIS A 161 2.02 -4.81 20.18
CA HIS A 161 2.91 -3.72 19.78
C HIS A 161 3.81 -3.36 20.97
N PRO A 162 5.13 -3.56 20.92
CA PRO A 162 6.00 -3.27 22.05
C PRO A 162 6.22 -1.76 22.29
N ASN A 163 5.67 -0.86 21.47
CA ASN A 163 6.00 0.57 21.51
C ASN A 163 4.86 1.55 21.19
N GLN A 164 3.60 1.13 21.30
CA GLN A 164 2.49 2.09 21.29
C GLN A 164 2.25 2.57 22.73
N PRO A 165 2.41 3.86 23.06
CA PRO A 165 1.78 4.39 24.26
C PRO A 165 0.28 4.18 24.08
N VAL A 166 -0.33 3.43 25.00
CA VAL A 166 -1.78 3.42 25.16
C VAL A 166 -2.16 4.87 25.42
N ILE A 167 -2.63 5.60 24.40
CA ILE A 167 -3.29 6.87 24.63
C ILE A 167 -4.68 6.48 25.14
N PRO A 168 -4.98 6.59 26.44
CA PRO A 168 -6.34 6.38 26.90
C PRO A 168 -7.25 7.39 26.19
N PRO A 169 -8.50 7.05 25.88
CA PRO A 169 -9.47 8.01 25.37
C PRO A 169 -9.83 8.98 26.50
N THR A 170 -8.99 9.99 26.72
CA THR A 170 -9.27 11.08 27.66
C THR A 170 -9.12 12.39 26.92
N HIS A 171 -10.29 13.00 26.67
CA HIS A 171 -10.58 14.32 26.13
C HIS A 171 -10.89 14.41 24.63
N VAL A 172 -12.14 14.08 24.29
CA VAL A 172 -12.92 15.01 23.47
C VAL A 172 -12.88 16.36 24.18
N PRO A 173 -12.48 17.48 23.54
CA PRO A 173 -12.69 18.79 24.12
C PRO A 173 -14.20 18.99 24.25
N THR A 174 -14.72 18.81 25.46
CA THR A 174 -16.07 19.23 25.80
C THR A 174 -16.10 20.74 25.61
N LEU A 175 -16.80 21.21 24.57
CA LEU A 175 -17.18 22.61 24.49
C LEU A 175 -17.90 22.98 25.79
N PRO A 176 -17.52 24.08 26.47
CA PRO A 176 -18.24 24.50 27.66
C PRO A 176 -19.70 24.80 27.29
N PRO A 177 -20.69 24.31 28.08
CA PRO A 177 -22.08 24.67 27.87
C PRO A 177 -22.26 26.14 28.26
N GLY A 178 -22.40 27.03 27.28
CA GLY A 178 -22.61 28.44 27.58
C GLY A 178 -22.37 29.46 26.47
N ALA A 179 -22.11 29.08 25.22
CA ALA A 179 -22.12 30.04 24.12
C ALA A 179 -23.54 30.17 23.56
N THR A 180 -24.31 31.13 24.08
CA THR A 180 -25.50 31.64 23.40
C THR A 180 -25.11 32.25 22.05
N PRO A 181 -26.01 32.22 21.04
CA PRO A 181 -25.79 32.96 19.81
C PRO A 181 -26.07 34.43 20.12
N ASP A 182 -25.03 35.18 20.51
CA ASP A 182 -25.12 36.63 20.56
C ASP A 182 -25.26 37.15 19.13
N THR A 183 -26.52 37.44 18.82
CA THR A 183 -26.93 38.44 17.86
C THR A 183 -26.33 39.75 18.32
N GLU A 184 -25.22 40.22 17.75
CA GLU A 184 -24.95 41.63 17.43
C GLU A 184 -23.78 41.72 16.43
N HIS A 185 -24.08 42.28 15.26
CA HIS A 185 -23.13 42.74 14.25
C HIS A 185 -22.51 44.08 14.72
N PRO A 186 -21.19 44.25 14.72
CA PRO A 186 -20.59 45.55 14.47
C PRO A 186 -20.00 45.55 13.06
N THR A 187 -20.59 46.36 12.19
CA THR A 187 -20.03 46.72 10.88
C THR A 187 -18.76 47.55 11.09
N LEU A 188 -17.59 46.91 11.00
CA LEU A 188 -16.33 47.62 10.84
C LEU A 188 -16.07 47.90 9.36
N ASN A 189 -16.44 49.12 8.99
CA ASN A 189 -16.15 49.76 7.73
C ASN A 189 -14.64 50.06 7.66
N VAL A 190 -13.90 49.39 6.78
CA VAL A 190 -12.49 49.71 6.50
C VAL A 190 -12.38 50.21 5.05
N PRO A 191 -11.86 51.43 4.81
CA PRO A 191 -11.69 51.94 3.44
C PRO A 191 -10.53 51.22 2.74
N ILE A 192 -10.81 50.75 1.53
CA ILE A 192 -9.85 50.19 0.58
C ILE A 192 -9.00 51.35 0.01
N LEU A 193 -7.69 51.31 0.23
CA LEU A 193 -6.72 52.10 -0.54
C LEU A 193 -6.16 51.22 -1.68
N PRO A 194 -6.17 51.67 -2.95
CA PRO A 194 -5.61 50.89 -4.03
C PRO A 194 -4.13 51.24 -4.27
N GLY A 195 -3.34 50.20 -4.50
CA GLY A 195 -2.17 50.26 -5.38
C GLY A 195 -0.83 50.55 -4.71
N LEU A 196 -0.02 49.48 -4.54
CA LEU A 196 1.43 49.53 -4.61
C LEU A 196 1.94 48.16 -5.12
N PRO A 197 2.89 48.12 -6.08
CA PRO A 197 3.38 46.88 -6.65
C PRO A 197 4.34 46.17 -5.70
N VAL A 198 4.17 44.86 -5.55
CA VAL A 198 5.12 44.00 -4.84
C VAL A 198 6.32 43.77 -5.76
N ALA A 199 7.43 44.46 -5.50
CA ALA A 199 8.72 44.15 -6.11
C ALA A 199 9.34 42.93 -5.42
N ALA A 200 9.79 41.95 -6.21
CA ALA A 200 10.53 40.79 -5.74
C ALA A 200 11.90 41.21 -5.16
N PRO A 201 12.39 40.56 -4.09
CA PRO A 201 13.72 40.82 -3.56
C PRO A 201 14.82 40.28 -4.51
N PRO A 202 16.01 40.92 -4.57
CA PRO A 202 17.09 40.47 -5.43
C PRO A 202 17.78 39.23 -4.83
N LEU A 203 18.16 38.30 -5.72
CA LEU A 203 19.01 37.15 -5.42
C LEU A 203 20.40 37.62 -4.96
N PRO A 204 21.00 37.02 -3.92
CA PRO A 204 22.38 37.30 -3.58
C PRO A 204 23.35 36.72 -4.61
N ALA A 205 24.40 37.48 -4.89
CA ALA A 205 25.45 37.20 -5.86
C ALA A 205 26.39 36.05 -5.41
N ASP A 206 26.78 35.28 -6.41
CA ASP A 206 27.90 34.33 -6.42
C ASP A 206 29.25 35.01 -6.15
N PRO A 207 30.13 34.40 -5.34
CA PRO A 207 31.56 34.58 -5.48
C PRO A 207 32.22 33.27 -5.97
N SER A 208 32.65 33.30 -7.22
CA SER A 208 33.45 32.29 -7.91
C SER A 208 34.90 32.18 -7.41
N PHE A 209 35.42 30.94 -7.42
CA PHE A 209 36.80 30.50 -7.74
C PHE A 209 37.93 30.76 -6.70
N ALA A 210 38.86 29.85 -6.39
CA ALA A 210 39.53 28.76 -7.16
C ALA A 210 40.31 27.81 -6.18
N PRO A 211 41.28 26.95 -6.60
CA PRO A 211 41.16 25.73 -7.40
C PRO A 211 41.87 24.49 -6.78
N ASP A 212 41.75 23.35 -7.47
CA ASP A 212 42.62 22.15 -7.52
C ASP A 212 42.67 21.18 -6.33
N SER A 213 42.11 19.98 -6.54
CA SER A 213 42.74 18.66 -6.29
C SER A 213 41.95 17.55 -7.00
N GLU A 214 42.64 16.93 -7.96
CA GLU A 214 42.44 15.74 -8.82
C GLU A 214 41.17 14.84 -8.75
N PRO A 215 40.72 14.28 -9.91
CA PRO A 215 39.58 13.37 -9.99
C PRO A 215 39.98 11.89 -9.86
N ASP A 216 39.44 11.20 -8.86
CA ASP A 216 39.42 9.73 -8.85
C ASP A 216 38.39 9.21 -9.86
N MET A 217 38.88 8.35 -10.76
CA MET A 217 38.12 7.64 -11.80
C MET A 217 37.03 6.76 -11.17
N VAL A 218 35.77 7.15 -11.36
CA VAL A 218 34.62 6.24 -11.20
C VAL A 218 34.31 5.64 -12.58
N PRO A 219 34.32 4.30 -12.76
CA PRO A 219 33.93 3.69 -14.03
C PRO A 219 32.43 3.88 -14.29
N PRO A 220 31.99 4.01 -15.55
CA PRO A 220 30.59 4.24 -15.87
C PRO A 220 29.74 3.03 -15.46
N SER A 221 28.76 3.27 -14.60
CA SER A 221 27.63 2.38 -14.36
C SER A 221 26.91 2.13 -15.68
N ALA A 222 26.76 0.84 -16.02
CA ALA A 222 25.95 0.40 -17.13
C ALA A 222 24.49 0.86 -16.93
N GLU A 223 23.93 1.50 -17.96
CA GLU A 223 22.52 1.84 -18.04
C GLU A 223 21.67 0.56 -18.00
N PRO A 224 20.54 0.52 -17.28
CA PRO A 224 19.60 -0.59 -17.43
C PRO A 224 18.90 -0.45 -18.78
N ALA A 225 18.94 -1.54 -19.55
CA ALA A 225 18.28 -1.64 -20.84
C ALA A 225 16.80 -1.26 -20.75
N GLU A 226 16.40 -0.36 -21.65
CA GLU A 226 15.01 -0.01 -21.93
C GLU A 226 14.19 -1.29 -22.19
N SER A 227 13.26 -1.60 -21.29
CA SER A 227 12.37 -2.75 -21.43
C SER A 227 11.49 -2.55 -22.67
N ALA A 228 11.62 -3.46 -23.62
CA ALA A 228 10.84 -3.50 -24.85
C ALA A 228 9.33 -3.37 -24.57
N PRO A 229 8.54 -2.79 -25.50
CA PRO A 229 7.11 -2.60 -25.33
C PRO A 229 6.40 -3.94 -25.08
N VAL A 230 5.60 -3.99 -24.00
CA VAL A 230 4.64 -5.06 -23.72
C VAL A 230 3.75 -5.20 -24.95
N SER A 231 3.95 -6.29 -25.70
CA SER A 231 3.08 -6.62 -26.83
C SER A 231 1.69 -6.94 -26.30
N THR A 232 0.71 -6.14 -26.72
CA THR A 232 -0.71 -6.29 -26.36
C THR A 232 -1.44 -7.33 -27.22
N GLU A 233 -0.74 -7.96 -28.17
CA GLU A 233 -1.32 -8.98 -29.03
C GLU A 233 -1.51 -10.31 -28.27
N PRO A 234 -2.73 -10.89 -28.29
CA PRO A 234 -3.01 -12.16 -27.65
C PRO A 234 -2.29 -13.31 -28.35
N THR A 235 -1.74 -14.23 -27.56
CA THR A 235 -1.26 -15.51 -28.09
C THR A 235 -2.44 -16.43 -28.39
N PRO A 236 -2.48 -17.12 -29.54
CA PRO A 236 -3.57 -18.04 -29.84
C PRO A 236 -3.51 -19.29 -28.94
N PRO A 237 -4.66 -19.78 -28.43
CA PRO A 237 -4.73 -21.03 -27.68
C PRO A 237 -4.55 -22.25 -28.58
N ASP A 238 -4.26 -23.41 -27.98
CA ASP A 238 -4.24 -24.69 -28.68
C ASP A 238 -5.66 -25.17 -29.07
N ALA A 239 -5.74 -26.28 -29.81
CA ALA A 239 -7.00 -26.84 -30.29
C ALA A 239 -7.95 -27.32 -29.15
N GLN A 240 -7.44 -27.50 -27.93
CA GLN A 240 -8.21 -27.88 -26.75
C GLN A 240 -8.61 -26.65 -25.90
N GLY A 241 -8.15 -25.45 -26.26
CA GLY A 241 -8.36 -24.22 -25.49
C GLY A 241 -7.38 -24.05 -24.33
N GLY A 242 -6.23 -24.74 -24.39
CA GLY A 242 -5.10 -24.54 -23.51
C GLY A 242 -4.23 -23.36 -23.95
N CYS A 243 -3.52 -22.77 -23.00
CA CYS A 243 -2.58 -21.68 -23.25
C CYS A 243 -1.14 -22.15 -23.06
N PRO A 244 -0.17 -21.64 -23.86
CA PRO A 244 1.22 -22.00 -23.74
C PRO A 244 1.84 -21.45 -22.44
N ALA A 245 2.95 -22.04 -22.01
CA ALA A 245 3.63 -21.69 -20.76
C ALA A 245 4.06 -20.20 -20.68
N LEU A 246 4.37 -19.58 -21.82
CA LEU A 246 4.74 -18.16 -21.91
C LEU A 246 3.54 -17.20 -21.87
N ALA A 247 2.32 -17.72 -22.04
CA ALA A 247 1.09 -16.94 -22.00
C ALA A 247 -0.01 -17.67 -21.22
N PRO A 248 0.18 -18.00 -19.93
CA PRO A 248 -0.69 -18.96 -19.25
C PRO A 248 -2.08 -18.40 -18.89
N VAL A 249 -2.33 -17.10 -18.99
CA VAL A 249 -3.64 -16.53 -18.64
C VAL A 249 -4.68 -16.87 -19.71
N LYS A 250 -5.78 -17.49 -19.32
CA LYS A 250 -6.84 -17.94 -20.23
C LYS A 250 -7.98 -16.93 -20.31
N VAL A 251 -8.27 -16.41 -21.49
CA VAL A 251 -9.46 -15.57 -21.72
C VAL A 251 -10.61 -16.41 -22.23
N SER A 252 -11.74 -16.39 -21.53
CA SER A 252 -12.99 -17.04 -21.95
C SER A 252 -13.72 -16.26 -23.04
N ARG A 253 -14.66 -16.90 -23.74
CA ARG A 253 -15.51 -16.23 -24.76
C ARG A 253 -16.32 -15.05 -24.22
N THR A 254 -16.58 -14.99 -22.93
CA THR A 254 -17.35 -13.90 -22.30
C THR A 254 -16.47 -12.69 -21.95
N GLY A 255 -15.18 -12.72 -22.31
CA GLY A 255 -14.23 -11.64 -22.05
C GLY A 255 -13.71 -11.62 -20.60
N ILE A 256 -13.85 -12.73 -19.88
CA ILE A 256 -13.28 -12.91 -18.54
C ILE A 256 -11.97 -13.68 -18.65
N TYR A 257 -10.89 -13.14 -18.09
CA TYR A 257 -9.62 -13.87 -17.98
C TYR A 257 -9.53 -14.61 -16.64
N HIS A 258 -8.90 -15.77 -16.70
CA HIS A 258 -8.70 -16.68 -15.58
C HIS A 258 -7.21 -16.92 -15.39
N LEU A 259 -6.75 -16.86 -14.12
CA LEU A 259 -5.35 -17.05 -13.76
C LEU A 259 -5.05 -18.52 -13.48
N PRO A 260 -3.87 -19.04 -13.85
CA PRO A 260 -3.50 -20.45 -13.62
C PRO A 260 -3.49 -20.86 -12.14
N LEU A 261 -3.33 -19.90 -11.24
CA LEU A 261 -3.31 -20.10 -9.80
C LEU A 261 -4.44 -19.29 -9.17
N GLY A 262 -5.15 -19.89 -8.21
CA GLY A 262 -6.19 -19.22 -7.41
C GLY A 262 -7.57 -19.11 -8.06
N ASP A 263 -7.70 -19.36 -9.37
CA ASP A 263 -9.00 -19.33 -10.05
C ASP A 263 -9.59 -20.73 -10.23
N ALA A 264 -10.68 -21.01 -9.51
CA ALA A 264 -11.38 -22.30 -9.56
C ALA A 264 -11.90 -22.65 -10.98
N ASN A 265 -12.09 -21.65 -11.84
CA ASN A 265 -12.59 -21.83 -13.19
C ASN A 265 -11.47 -21.96 -14.23
N TYR A 266 -10.19 -21.82 -13.86
CA TYR A 266 -9.08 -21.87 -14.80
C TYR A 266 -8.98 -23.21 -15.56
N ALA A 267 -9.14 -24.33 -14.85
CA ALA A 267 -9.09 -25.66 -15.45
C ALA A 267 -10.28 -25.92 -16.40
N ALA A 268 -11.46 -25.37 -16.07
CA ALA A 268 -12.68 -25.52 -16.86
C ALA A 268 -12.72 -24.58 -18.07
N THR A 269 -11.95 -23.49 -18.04
CA THR A 269 -11.93 -22.48 -19.10
C THR A 269 -11.20 -23.00 -20.34
N ARG A 270 -11.89 -22.90 -21.47
CA ARG A 270 -11.29 -23.03 -22.82
C ARG A 270 -11.00 -21.64 -23.35
N ALA A 271 -9.72 -21.32 -23.49
CA ALA A 271 -9.27 -20.01 -23.91
C ALA A 271 -9.67 -19.71 -25.37
N VAL A 272 -9.98 -18.44 -25.64
CA VAL A 272 -10.03 -17.86 -26.99
C VAL A 272 -8.86 -16.91 -27.26
N ALA A 273 -8.18 -16.47 -26.21
CA ALA A 273 -6.96 -15.67 -26.24
C ALA A 273 -6.12 -16.00 -25.00
N CYS A 274 -4.81 -15.91 -25.13
CA CYS A 274 -3.84 -16.20 -24.07
C CYS A 274 -2.93 -14.99 -23.83
N PHE A 275 -2.61 -14.72 -22.56
CA PHE A 275 -1.76 -13.60 -22.16
C PHE A 275 -0.66 -14.01 -21.17
N PRO A 276 0.48 -13.32 -21.15
CA PRO A 276 1.56 -13.59 -20.19
C PRO A 276 1.13 -13.38 -18.74
N ASP A 277 0.27 -12.38 -18.50
CA ASP A 277 -0.20 -12.01 -17.17
C ASP A 277 -1.58 -11.32 -17.23
N GLY A 278 -2.22 -11.19 -16.06
CA GLY A 278 -3.51 -10.52 -15.90
C GLY A 278 -3.50 -9.07 -16.41
N PRO A 279 -2.52 -8.23 -16.03
CA PRO A 279 -2.42 -6.86 -16.53
C PRO A 279 -2.38 -6.74 -18.05
N SER A 280 -1.72 -7.67 -18.76
CA SER A 280 -1.70 -7.69 -20.22
C SER A 280 -3.08 -8.02 -20.80
N ALA A 281 -3.83 -8.91 -20.17
CA ALA A 281 -5.23 -9.18 -20.54
C ALA A 281 -6.14 -7.97 -20.25
N GLU A 282 -5.94 -7.27 -19.13
CA GLU A 282 -6.67 -6.04 -18.78
C GLU A 282 -6.37 -4.88 -19.75
N ALA A 283 -5.11 -4.71 -20.13
CA ALA A 283 -4.69 -3.74 -21.14
C ALA A 283 -5.33 -4.03 -22.51
N ALA A 284 -5.58 -5.30 -22.82
CA ALA A 284 -6.34 -5.73 -23.99
C ALA A 284 -7.87 -5.65 -23.83
N GLY A 285 -8.36 -5.15 -22.68
CA GLY A 285 -9.78 -4.90 -22.41
C GLY A 285 -10.57 -6.05 -21.79
N TYR A 286 -9.88 -7.11 -21.36
CA TYR A 286 -10.52 -8.24 -20.66
C TYR A 286 -10.65 -7.97 -19.16
N ARG A 287 -11.62 -8.63 -18.49
CA ARG A 287 -11.87 -8.44 -17.06
C ARG A 287 -11.49 -9.70 -16.27
N GLY A 288 -10.95 -9.53 -15.08
CA GLY A 288 -10.63 -10.68 -14.22
C GLY A 288 -11.89 -11.39 -13.71
N ALA A 289 -11.78 -12.69 -13.49
CA ALA A 289 -12.78 -13.43 -12.72
C ALA A 289 -12.85 -12.86 -11.29
N ARG A 290 -14.07 -12.66 -10.79
CA ARG A 290 -14.32 -12.17 -9.43
C ARG A 290 -14.35 -13.31 -8.43
#